data_AF-A0A336LDJ0-F1
#
_entry.id   AF-A0A336LDJ0-F1
#
_cell.length_a   1.000
_cell.length_b   1.000
_cell.length_c   1.000
_cell.angle_alpha   90.00
_cell.angle_beta   90.00
_cell.angle_gamma   90.00
#
_symmetry.space_group_name_H-M   'P 1'
#
loop_
_entity.id
_entity.type
_entity.pdbx_description
1 polymer ?
#
loop_
_entity_poly.entity_id
_entity_poly.type
_entity_poly.pdbx_seq_one_letter_code
_entity_poly.pdbx_strand_id
1 'polypeptide(L)'
;MNSVTIPWNVRKFHELPYQSYFIDCDHYHKSLYLTDLSWISSKLICLGVCSFIEDAMICNKNKDALHVEILCQIVSKNFTSLNYDGEQFYSHVRQFIESNQDFESLSVLPEVKQKWIAFIRIERLWLKPKNMLTMNDKVETYSYDIALSLNCKGNYIALLSKAGQEICVWDIERDANQKY
;
A
#
# COMPACT_ATOMS: atom_id res chain seq x y z
N MET A 1 -4.43 22.37 -7.17
CA MET A 1 -4.69 20.93 -7.37
C MET A 1 -3.98 20.50 -8.63
N ASN A 2 -2.76 20.00 -8.51
CA ASN A 2 -2.17 19.15 -9.53
C ASN A 2 -1.88 17.86 -8.78
N SER A 3 -2.82 16.90 -8.81
CA SER A 3 -2.40 15.52 -8.63
C SER A 3 -1.39 15.29 -9.74
N VAL A 4 -0.11 15.17 -9.37
CA VAL A 4 0.91 14.71 -10.31
C VAL A 4 0.53 13.26 -10.60
N THR A 5 -0.37 13.07 -11.57
CA THR A 5 -0.55 11.79 -12.22
C THR A 5 0.75 11.55 -12.94
N ILE A 6 1.70 10.90 -12.24
CA ILE A 6 2.84 10.26 -12.89
C ILE A 6 2.20 9.41 -13.99
N PRO A 7 2.48 9.68 -15.28
CA PRO A 7 1.94 8.85 -16.35
C PRO A 7 2.56 7.47 -16.16
N TRP A 8 1.80 6.59 -15.52
CA TRP A 8 2.25 5.23 -15.32
C TRP A 8 2.41 4.61 -16.70
N ASN A 9 3.64 4.22 -17.02
CA ASN A 9 3.91 3.57 -18.29
C ASN A 9 3.36 2.14 -18.20
N VAL A 10 2.06 2.00 -18.49
CA VAL A 10 1.32 0.73 -18.43
C VAL A 10 2.04 -0.39 -19.20
N ARG A 11 2.64 -0.03 -20.33
CA ARG A 11 3.46 -0.92 -21.15
C ARG A 11 4.64 -1.51 -20.38
N LYS A 12 5.29 -0.70 -19.53
CA LYS A 12 6.39 -1.14 -18.66
C LYS A 12 5.95 -2.26 -17.71
N PHE A 13 4.74 -2.18 -17.15
CA PHE A 13 4.25 -3.18 -16.20
C PHE A 13 3.82 -4.50 -16.87
N HIS A 14 3.47 -4.48 -18.15
CA HIS A 14 3.20 -5.69 -18.92
C HIS A 14 4.47 -6.34 -19.48
N GLU A 15 5.36 -5.56 -20.09
CA GLU A 15 6.45 -6.12 -20.91
C GLU A 15 7.68 -6.50 -20.09
N LEU A 16 8.05 -5.71 -19.06
CA LEU A 16 9.30 -5.93 -18.33
C LEU A 16 9.36 -7.26 -17.55
N PRO A 17 8.29 -7.70 -16.84
CA PRO A 17 8.33 -8.98 -16.12
C PRO A 17 8.54 -10.15 -17.08
N TYR A 18 7.82 -10.13 -18.21
CA TYR A 18 7.95 -11.12 -19.27
C TYR A 18 9.37 -11.11 -19.86
N GLN A 19 9.91 -9.95 -20.22
CA GLN A 19 11.29 -9.84 -20.73
C GLN A 19 12.32 -10.35 -19.74
N SER A 20 12.17 -10.05 -18.45
CA SER A 20 13.05 -10.54 -17.39
C SER A 20 13.04 -12.06 -17.28
N TYR A 21 11.88 -12.69 -17.45
CA TYR A 21 11.76 -14.14 -17.46
C TYR A 21 12.52 -14.77 -18.64
N PHE A 22 12.50 -14.16 -19.83
CA PHE A 22 13.27 -14.68 -20.97
C PHE A 22 14.78 -14.54 -20.81
N ILE A 23 15.24 -13.54 -20.05
CA ILE A 23 16.67 -13.33 -19.80
C ILE A 23 17.18 -14.36 -18.79
N ASP A 24 16.45 -14.60 -17.71
CA ASP A 24 16.85 -15.51 -16.63
C ASP A 24 15.62 -16.26 -16.08
N CYS A 25 15.24 -17.31 -16.79
CA CYS A 25 14.06 -18.13 -16.47
C CYS A 25 14.20 -18.83 -15.11
N ASP A 26 15.41 -19.31 -14.79
CA ASP A 26 15.66 -20.11 -13.59
C ASP A 26 15.57 -19.26 -12.31
N HIS A 27 16.04 -18.00 -12.35
CA HIS A 27 16.02 -17.10 -11.20
C HIS A 27 14.94 -16.02 -11.25
N TYR A 28 13.99 -16.10 -12.17
CA TYR A 28 12.92 -15.09 -12.31
C TYR A 28 12.14 -14.85 -11.00
N HIS A 29 11.97 -15.88 -10.17
CA HIS A 29 11.34 -15.78 -8.85
C HIS A 29 12.08 -14.83 -7.89
N LYS A 30 13.38 -14.58 -8.09
CA LYS A 30 14.21 -13.63 -7.32
C LYS A 30 14.23 -12.23 -7.92
N SER A 31 13.62 -12.04 -9.09
CA SER A 31 13.61 -10.75 -9.77
C SER A 31 12.89 -9.68 -8.94
N LEU A 32 13.23 -8.41 -9.21
CA LEU A 32 12.57 -7.27 -8.56
C LEU A 32 11.05 -7.27 -8.78
N TYR A 33 10.58 -7.81 -9.91
CA TYR A 33 9.18 -7.84 -10.29
C TYR A 33 8.31 -8.68 -9.35
N LEU A 34 8.92 -9.66 -8.66
CA LEU A 34 8.24 -10.58 -7.74
C LEU A 34 8.71 -10.45 -6.27
N THR A 35 9.69 -9.59 -5.99
CA THR A 35 10.26 -9.42 -4.65
C THR A 35 10.11 -8.01 -4.09
N ASP A 36 10.04 -6.99 -4.95
CA ASP A 36 9.90 -5.59 -4.55
C ASP A 36 8.44 -5.20 -4.37
N LEU A 37 8.05 -4.93 -3.11
CA LEU A 37 6.69 -4.51 -2.76
C LEU A 37 6.29 -3.18 -3.40
N SER A 38 7.25 -2.28 -3.65
CA SER A 38 6.98 -0.99 -4.30
C SER A 38 6.60 -1.15 -5.76
N TRP A 39 7.30 -2.05 -6.47
CA TRP A 39 6.94 -2.43 -7.82
C TRP A 39 5.56 -3.07 -7.88
N ILE A 40 5.31 -4.04 -6.99
CA ILE A 40 4.04 -4.79 -6.95
C ILE A 40 2.87 -3.85 -6.65
N SER A 41 2.98 -2.98 -5.64
CA SER A 41 1.96 -1.97 -5.34
C SER A 41 1.67 -1.08 -6.54
N SER A 42 2.71 -0.54 -7.18
CA SER A 42 2.56 0.31 -8.37
C SER A 42 1.85 -0.44 -9.50
N LYS A 43 2.20 -1.71 -9.71
CA LYS A 43 1.57 -2.56 -10.72
C LYS A 43 0.10 -2.83 -10.41
N LEU A 44 -0.24 -3.14 -9.16
CA LEU A 44 -1.62 -3.37 -8.73
C LEU A 44 -2.49 -2.12 -8.92
N ILE A 45 -1.97 -0.94 -8.58
CA ILE A 45 -2.67 0.34 -8.78
C ILE A 45 -2.93 0.59 -10.28
N CYS A 46 -1.99 0.24 -11.15
CA CYS A 46 -2.09 0.54 -12.59
C CYS A 46 -2.90 -0.48 -13.39
N LEU A 47 -2.76 -1.77 -13.09
CA LEU A 47 -3.25 -2.88 -13.91
C LEU A 47 -4.19 -3.82 -13.17
N GLY A 48 -4.35 -3.65 -11.86
CA GLY A 48 -5.11 -4.54 -11.01
C GLY A 48 -4.41 -5.86 -10.73
N VAL A 49 -5.14 -6.71 -10.02
CA VAL A 49 -4.64 -7.95 -9.44
C VAL A 49 -4.27 -9.01 -10.48
N CYS A 50 -5.07 -9.17 -11.53
CA CYS A 50 -4.90 -10.24 -12.51
C CYS A 50 -3.52 -10.20 -13.19
N SER A 51 -3.05 -8.99 -13.54
CA SER A 51 -1.76 -8.83 -14.21
C SER A 51 -0.56 -9.25 -13.35
N PHE A 52 -0.66 -9.12 -12.02
CA PHE A 52 0.37 -9.62 -11.12
C PHE A 52 0.32 -11.15 -11.00
N ILE A 53 -0.89 -11.74 -10.91
CA ILE A 53 -1.06 -13.19 -10.83
C ILE A 53 -0.53 -13.87 -12.09
N GLU A 54 -0.77 -13.29 -13.27
CA GLU A 54 -0.21 -13.78 -14.54
C GLU A 54 1.31 -13.89 -14.49
N ASP A 55 2.01 -12.84 -14.05
CA ASP A 55 3.47 -12.86 -13.89
C ASP A 55 3.94 -13.92 -12.88
N ALA A 56 3.22 -14.07 -11.77
CA ALA A 56 3.56 -15.02 -10.73
C ALA A 56 3.37 -16.47 -11.21
N MET A 57 2.36 -16.73 -12.05
CA MET A 57 2.10 -18.05 -12.62
C MET A 57 3.18 -18.49 -13.60
N ILE A 58 3.91 -17.56 -14.21
CA ILE A 58 5.10 -17.89 -15.02
C ILE A 58 6.17 -18.61 -14.17
N CYS A 59 6.25 -18.30 -12.86
CA CYS A 59 7.17 -18.93 -11.90
C CYS A 59 6.70 -20.27 -11.33
N ASN A 60 5.51 -20.79 -11.66
CA ASN A 60 4.85 -21.92 -10.96
C ASN A 60 5.63 -23.27 -11.02
N LYS A 61 6.80 -23.31 -11.64
CA LYS A 61 7.69 -24.48 -11.68
C LYS A 61 8.73 -24.50 -10.55
N ASN A 62 8.96 -23.38 -9.87
CA ASN A 62 10.05 -23.23 -8.89
C ASN A 62 9.57 -23.47 -7.46
N LYS A 63 10.07 -24.55 -6.82
CA LYS A 63 9.76 -24.89 -5.42
C LYS A 63 10.29 -23.88 -4.40
N ASP A 64 11.28 -23.08 -4.79
CA ASP A 64 11.92 -22.08 -3.92
C ASP A 64 11.19 -20.72 -3.93
N ALA A 65 10.03 -20.62 -4.60
CA ALA A 65 9.26 -19.38 -4.77
C ALA A 65 8.15 -19.19 -3.71
N LEU A 66 8.38 -19.63 -2.47
CA LEU A 66 7.38 -19.53 -1.39
C LEU A 66 6.90 -18.09 -1.15
N HIS A 67 7.77 -17.08 -1.30
CA HIS A 67 7.36 -15.67 -1.20
C HIS A 67 6.35 -15.28 -2.28
N VAL A 68 6.49 -15.82 -3.49
CA VAL A 68 5.54 -15.57 -4.59
C VAL A 68 4.19 -16.21 -4.26
N GLU A 69 4.19 -17.43 -3.73
CA GLU A 69 2.95 -18.09 -3.29
C GLU A 69 2.24 -17.30 -2.19
N ILE A 70 2.99 -16.79 -1.20
CA ILE A 70 2.45 -15.92 -0.15
C ILE A 70 1.83 -14.65 -0.74
N LEU A 71 2.53 -13.98 -1.67
CA LEU A 71 2.00 -12.79 -2.35
C LEU A 71 0.72 -13.12 -3.12
N CYS A 72 0.70 -14.22 -3.87
CA CYS A 72 -0.49 -14.69 -4.57
C CYS A 72 -1.65 -14.96 -3.60
N GLN A 73 -1.40 -15.55 -2.43
CA GLN A 73 -2.43 -15.76 -1.41
C GLN A 73 -2.98 -14.43 -0.86
N ILE A 74 -2.10 -13.48 -0.51
CA ILE A 74 -2.50 -12.15 -0.01
C ILE A 74 -3.37 -11.44 -1.05
N VAL A 75 -2.92 -11.43 -2.30
CA VAL A 75 -3.56 -10.71 -3.39
C VAL A 75 -4.88 -11.40 -3.80
N SER A 76 -4.94 -12.73 -3.82
CA SER A 76 -6.16 -13.47 -4.15
C SER A 76 -7.22 -13.37 -3.06
N LYS A 77 -6.82 -13.42 -1.78
CA LYS A 77 -7.74 -13.26 -0.65
C LYS A 77 -8.39 -11.87 -0.62
N ASN A 78 -7.64 -10.86 -1.05
CA ASN A 78 -8.06 -9.46 -1.05
C ASN A 78 -8.38 -8.94 -2.46
N PHE A 79 -8.77 -9.82 -3.39
CA PHE A 79 -8.94 -9.50 -4.81
C PHE A 79 -9.88 -8.30 -5.03
N THR A 80 -11.05 -8.31 -4.37
CA THR A 80 -12.06 -7.26 -4.53
C THR A 80 -11.61 -5.93 -3.93
N SER A 81 -10.97 -5.94 -2.76
CA SER A 81 -10.49 -4.71 -2.13
C SER A 81 -9.34 -4.08 -2.91
N LEU A 82 -8.38 -4.90 -3.37
CA LEU A 82 -7.22 -4.43 -4.13
C LEU A 82 -7.57 -3.91 -5.53
N ASN A 83 -8.59 -4.47 -6.18
CA ASN A 83 -9.06 -3.93 -7.46
C ASN A 83 -9.89 -2.65 -7.29
N TYR A 84 -10.49 -2.43 -6.12
CA TYR A 84 -11.17 -1.17 -5.79
C TYR A 84 -10.14 -0.09 -5.41
N ASP A 85 -9.17 -0.44 -4.58
CA ASP A 85 -8.14 0.44 -4.05
C ASP A 85 -6.81 -0.34 -3.89
N GLY A 86 -5.93 -0.16 -4.88
CA GLY A 86 -4.62 -0.82 -4.91
C GLY A 86 -3.63 -0.30 -3.87
N GLU A 87 -3.88 0.87 -3.26
CA GLU A 87 -3.02 1.41 -2.20
C GLU A 87 -3.11 0.59 -0.91
N GLN A 88 -4.19 -0.20 -0.74
CA GLN A 88 -4.39 -1.09 0.41
C GLN A 88 -3.44 -2.28 0.45
N PHE A 89 -2.64 -2.51 -0.60
CA PHE A 89 -1.70 -3.62 -0.68
C PHE A 89 -0.77 -3.71 0.52
N TYR A 90 -0.17 -2.59 0.94
CA TYR A 90 0.75 -2.59 2.07
C TYR A 90 0.07 -2.96 3.39
N SER A 91 -1.14 -2.45 3.62
CA SER A 91 -1.96 -2.81 4.78
C SER A 91 -2.23 -4.32 4.86
N HIS A 92 -2.54 -4.94 3.72
CA HIS A 92 -2.77 -6.39 3.66
C HIS A 92 -1.49 -7.20 3.87
N VAL A 93 -0.35 -6.78 3.30
CA VAL A 93 0.96 -7.40 3.53
C VAL A 93 1.36 -7.30 5.01
N ARG A 94 1.16 -6.13 5.61
CA ARG A 94 1.40 -5.90 7.03
C ARG A 94 0.53 -6.79 7.90
N GLN A 95 -0.77 -6.82 7.64
CA GLN A 95 -1.70 -7.68 8.38
C GLN A 95 -1.28 -9.15 8.30
N PHE A 96 -0.85 -9.61 7.13
CA PHE A 96 -0.35 -10.97 6.95
C PHE A 96 0.88 -11.25 7.82
N ILE A 97 1.86 -10.34 7.84
CA ILE A 97 3.08 -10.51 8.64
C ILE A 97 2.79 -10.44 10.14
N GLU A 98 1.94 -9.51 10.58
CA GLU A 98 1.58 -9.37 12.00
C GLU A 98 0.71 -10.53 12.51
N SER A 99 -0.13 -11.11 11.66
CA SER A 99 -1.03 -12.22 12.03
C SER A 99 -0.31 -13.57 12.04
N ASN A 100 0.78 -13.72 11.26
CA ASN A 100 1.59 -14.92 11.25
C ASN A 100 2.75 -14.77 12.23
N GLN A 101 2.55 -15.22 13.47
CA GLN A 101 3.61 -15.28 14.49
C GLN A 101 4.84 -16.06 14.02
N ASP A 102 4.62 -17.00 13.10
CA ASP A 102 5.63 -17.84 12.46
C ASP A 102 6.15 -17.30 11.12
N PHE A 103 5.85 -16.04 10.76
CA PHE A 103 6.44 -15.46 9.54
C PHE A 103 7.98 -15.52 9.59
N GLU A 104 8.58 -15.43 10.78
CA GLU A 104 10.01 -15.62 11.02
C GLU A 104 10.52 -17.06 10.80
N SER A 105 9.67 -18.08 10.88
CA SER A 105 10.05 -19.48 10.65
C SER A 105 9.73 -19.99 9.23
N LEU A 106 8.98 -19.23 8.43
CA LEU A 106 8.75 -19.56 7.02
C LEU A 106 10.05 -19.59 6.20
N SER A 107 10.18 -20.62 5.37
CA SER A 107 11.30 -20.86 4.42
C SER A 107 11.26 -19.91 3.22
N VAL A 108 11.06 -18.63 3.47
CA VAL A 108 11.17 -17.54 2.50
C VAL A 108 12.64 -17.12 2.39
N LEU A 109 13.06 -16.70 1.19
CA LEU A 109 14.38 -16.11 0.98
C LEU A 109 14.67 -15.02 2.04
N PRO A 110 15.76 -15.13 2.82
CA PRO A 110 16.05 -14.22 3.93
C PRO A 110 16.11 -12.76 3.49
N GLU A 111 16.63 -12.49 2.30
CA GLU A 111 16.73 -11.15 1.73
C GLU A 111 15.37 -10.50 1.47
N VAL A 112 14.42 -11.27 0.91
CA VAL A 112 13.06 -10.80 0.60
C VAL A 112 12.32 -10.48 1.90
N LYS A 113 12.46 -11.38 2.87
CA LYS A 113 11.87 -11.26 4.20
C LYS A 113 12.37 -10.03 4.96
N GLN A 114 13.68 -9.80 4.98
CA GLN A 114 14.26 -8.61 5.60
C GLN A 114 13.77 -7.33 4.92
N LYS A 115 13.68 -7.31 3.58
CA LYS A 115 13.13 -6.17 2.83
C LYS A 115 11.68 -5.87 3.22
N TRP A 116 10.82 -6.88 3.33
CA TRP A 116 9.42 -6.70 3.69
C TRP A 116 9.26 -6.18 5.13
N ILE A 117 10.03 -6.73 6.08
CA ILE A 117 10.02 -6.27 7.48
C ILE A 117 10.54 -4.82 7.57
N ALA A 118 11.63 -4.50 6.87
CA ALA A 118 12.17 -3.14 6.84
C ALA A 118 11.17 -2.14 6.24
N PHE A 119 10.48 -2.52 5.17
CA PHE A 119 9.48 -1.70 4.52
C PHE A 119 8.31 -1.36 5.47
N ILE A 120 7.76 -2.35 6.18
CA ILE A 120 6.68 -2.14 7.17
C ILE A 120 7.14 -1.23 8.32
N ARG A 121 8.39 -1.38 8.77
CA ARG A 121 8.94 -0.56 9.86
C ARG A 121 9.06 0.91 9.44
N ILE A 122 9.40 1.17 8.18
CA ILE A 122 9.45 2.52 7.62
C ILE A 122 8.02 3.08 7.54
N GLU A 123 7.05 2.31 7.06
CA GLU A 123 5.64 2.74 6.99
C GLU A 123 5.09 3.17 8.37
N ARG A 124 5.45 2.47 9.45
CA ARG A 124 5.11 2.87 10.84
C ARG A 124 5.66 4.25 11.25
N LEU A 125 6.72 4.73 10.62
CA LEU A 125 7.28 6.06 10.89
C LEU A 125 6.51 7.15 10.12
N TRP A 126 5.98 6.84 8.93
CA TRP A 126 5.20 7.77 8.11
C TRP A 126 3.73 7.86 8.56
N LEU A 127 3.16 6.76 9.06
CA LEU A 127 1.80 6.69 9.60
C LEU A 127 1.66 7.15 11.06
N LYS A 128 2.77 7.49 11.74
CA LYS A 128 2.66 8.23 13.00
C LYS A 128 2.26 9.66 12.64
N PRO A 129 1.03 10.12 12.97
CA PRO A 129 0.75 11.54 12.87
C PRO A 129 1.79 12.26 13.72
N LYS A 130 2.45 13.25 13.12
CA LYS A 130 3.58 13.97 13.72
C LYS A 130 3.21 14.75 15.00
N ASN A 131 1.94 14.70 15.42
CA ASN A 131 1.41 15.39 16.59
C ASN A 131 0.55 14.44 17.45
N MET A 132 1.16 13.49 18.16
CA MET A 132 0.70 13.15 19.51
C MET A 132 1.74 13.71 20.47
N LEU A 133 1.79 15.04 20.54
CA LEU A 133 2.32 15.71 21.72
C LEU A 133 1.33 15.43 22.85
N THR A 134 1.83 14.74 23.86
CA THR A 134 1.29 14.72 25.21
C THR A 134 0.86 16.13 25.62
N MET A 135 -0.42 16.43 25.52
CA MET A 135 -1.03 17.58 26.17
C MET A 135 -2.19 17.10 27.01
N ASN A 136 -2.02 17.38 28.29
CA ASN A 136 -2.80 16.91 29.41
C ASN A 136 -4.06 17.76 29.59
N ASP A 137 -4.83 17.97 28.52
CA ASP A 137 -6.07 18.73 28.56
C ASP A 137 -7.24 17.82 28.19
N LYS A 138 -8.33 17.96 28.95
CA LYS A 138 -9.60 17.27 28.76
C LYS A 138 -10.18 17.66 27.39
N VAL A 139 -9.77 16.96 26.34
CA VAL A 139 -10.41 17.06 25.03
C VAL A 139 -11.70 16.27 25.12
N GLU A 140 -12.82 16.99 25.13
CA GLU A 140 -14.13 16.39 24.92
C GLU A 140 -14.10 15.65 23.59
N THR A 141 -14.22 14.32 23.66
CA THR A 141 -14.16 13.44 22.50
C THR A 141 -15.46 13.57 21.71
N TYR A 142 -15.51 14.53 20.78
CA TYR A 142 -16.61 14.61 19.83
C TYR A 142 -16.47 13.47 18.81
N SER A 143 -17.41 12.52 18.83
CA SER A 143 -17.49 11.47 17.81
C SER A 143 -18.13 12.05 16.54
N TYR A 144 -17.33 12.22 15.50
CA TYR A 144 -17.80 12.53 14.16
C TYR A 144 -17.93 11.23 13.36
N ASP A 145 -19.03 11.07 12.66
CA ASP A 145 -19.29 9.86 11.87
C ASP A 145 -18.63 9.93 10.50
N ILE A 146 -18.52 11.14 9.94
CA ILE A 146 -18.05 11.36 8.57
C ILE A 146 -17.19 12.63 8.51
N ALA A 147 -16.01 12.52 7.90
CA ALA A 147 -15.15 13.65 7.54
C ALA A 147 -15.02 13.73 6.01
N LEU A 148 -15.34 14.90 5.44
CA LEU A 148 -15.34 15.15 4.00
C LEU A 148 -14.42 16.33 3.68
N SER A 149 -13.49 16.15 2.75
CA SER A 149 -12.76 17.26 2.16
C SER A 149 -13.63 17.89 1.07
N LEU A 150 -14.04 19.15 1.25
CA LEU A 150 -14.79 19.90 0.25
C LEU A 150 -13.80 20.49 -0.76
N ASN A 151 -13.86 20.00 -2.00
CA ASN A 151 -13.02 20.47 -3.11
C ASN A 151 -13.55 21.79 -3.72
N CYS A 152 -13.77 22.81 -2.87
CA CYS A 152 -14.13 24.16 -3.28
C CYS A 152 -12.84 25.01 -3.46
N LYS A 153 -12.96 26.31 -3.80
CA LYS A 153 -11.82 27.25 -3.94
C LYS A 153 -11.12 27.59 -2.58
N GLY A 154 -10.95 26.60 -1.70
CA GLY A 154 -10.28 26.62 -0.40
C GLY A 154 -10.21 25.19 0.16
N ASN A 155 -9.27 24.90 1.07
CA ASN A 155 -9.16 23.57 1.69
C ASN A 155 -10.11 23.51 2.88
N TYR A 156 -11.35 23.11 2.64
CA TYR A 156 -12.34 22.97 3.70
C TYR A 156 -12.52 21.51 4.09
N ILE A 157 -12.53 21.22 5.39
CA ILE A 157 -12.97 19.91 5.90
C ILE A 157 -14.33 20.09 6.58
N ALA A 158 -15.33 19.37 6.07
CA ALA A 158 -16.62 19.26 6.71
C ALA A 158 -16.66 17.99 7.57
N LEU A 159 -16.99 18.14 8.84
CA LEU A 159 -17.27 17.06 9.77
C LEU A 159 -18.77 16.98 9.98
N LEU A 160 -19.33 15.79 9.85
CA LEU A 160 -20.73 15.49 10.10
C LEU A 160 -20.85 14.55 11.30
N SER A 161 -21.63 14.96 12.30
CA SER A 161 -22.03 14.09 13.39
C SER A 161 -23.53 13.82 13.32
N LYS A 162 -23.91 12.54 13.22
CA LYS A 162 -25.31 12.11 13.18
C LYS A 162 -25.94 12.14 14.58
N ALA A 163 -25.12 12.04 15.62
CA ALA A 163 -25.54 12.17 17.02
C ALA A 163 -25.87 13.62 17.40
N GLY A 164 -25.07 14.58 16.92
CA GLY A 164 -25.26 16.00 17.20
C GLY A 164 -26.20 16.74 16.23
N GLN A 165 -26.49 16.18 15.05
CA GLN A 165 -27.12 16.91 13.92
C GLN A 165 -26.37 18.21 13.55
N GLU A 166 -25.07 18.24 13.77
CA GLU A 166 -24.23 19.41 13.53
C GLU A 166 -23.29 19.15 12.35
N ILE A 167 -23.11 20.19 11.54
CA ILE A 167 -22.14 20.24 10.44
C ILE A 167 -21.09 21.27 10.84
N CYS A 168 -19.86 20.83 11.07
CA CYS A 168 -18.73 21.71 11.35
C CYS A 168 -17.87 21.83 10.10
N VAL A 169 -17.64 23.05 9.61
CA VAL A 169 -16.75 23.30 8.47
C VAL A 169 -15.50 24.02 8.96
N TRP A 170 -14.34 23.42 8.74
CA TRP A 170 -13.04 23.96 9.09
C TRP A 170 -12.34 24.49 7.84
N ASP A 171 -11.89 25.74 7.88
CA ASP A 171 -10.99 26.30 6.88
C ASP A 171 -9.55 25.97 7.27
N ILE A 172 -8.82 25.30 6.39
CA ILE A 172 -7.41 24.95 6.61
C ILE A 172 -6.55 25.92 5.81
N GLU A 173 -6.08 26.96 6.50
CA GLU A 173 -5.00 27.80 5.98
C GLU A 173 -3.72 26.96 5.87
N ARG A 174 -3.16 26.88 4.67
CA ARG A 174 -1.83 26.30 4.48
C ARG A 174 -0.80 27.37 4.85
N ASP A 175 -0.07 27.15 5.93
CA ASP A 175 1.12 27.95 6.25
C ASP A 175 2.10 27.94 5.06
N ALA A 176 2.31 29.10 4.46
CA ALA A 176 3.08 29.30 3.24
C ALA A 176 4.61 29.10 3.39
N ASN A 177 5.09 28.54 4.52
CA ASN A 177 6.51 28.55 4.90
C ASN A 177 7.21 27.18 4.96
N GLN A 178 6.61 26.08 4.51
CA GLN A 178 7.36 24.84 4.31
C GLN A 178 7.88 24.74 2.87
N LYS A 179 9.03 25.38 2.62
CA LYS A 179 9.89 25.07 1.47
C LYS A 179 10.59 23.73 1.73
N TYR A 180 10.55 22.90 0.69
CA TYR A 180 11.09 21.55 0.48
C TYR A 180 12.38 21.20 1.24
#